data_AF-D8G3D8-F1
#
_entry.id   AF-D8G3D8-F1
#
_cell.length_a   1.000
_cell.length_b   1.000
_cell.length_c   1.000
_cell.angle_alpha   90.00
_cell.angle_beta   90.00
_cell.angle_gamma   90.00
#
_symmetry.space_group_name_H-M   'P 1'
#
loop_
_entity.id
_entity.type
_entity.pdbx_description
1 polymer ?
#
loop_
_entity_poly.entity_id
_entity_poly.type
_entity_poly.pdbx_seq_one_letter_code
_entity_poly.pdbx_strand_id
1 'polypeptide(L)'
;MKVNYQERIEATVTELKIIIQRQRTITNRQKVQALYLLKSGSSQSITEVAERLGVHRITVQRWLKQYSNGGLSELLKLRHSTGRPRVIPQEVIAGLSTKIGEETCEFKSYKEIVSWVEENYQVSVKYQTLHKQLHYRMKAKLKVPKCLSNKKDELAEREFKKD
;
A
#
# COMPACT_ATOMS: atom_id res chain seq x y z
N MET A 1 -41.23 5.21 9.34
CA MET A 1 -40.92 3.76 9.30
C MET A 1 -39.76 3.46 10.25
N LYS A 2 -39.96 2.57 11.24
CA LYS A 2 -38.85 2.03 12.04
C LYS A 2 -38.20 0.92 11.22
N VAL A 3 -36.90 1.00 10.97
CA VAL A 3 -36.16 -0.06 10.26
C VAL A 3 -35.94 -1.21 11.24
N ASN A 4 -36.44 -2.41 10.92
CA ASN A 4 -36.17 -3.58 11.74
C ASN A 4 -34.75 -4.11 11.44
N TYR A 5 -33.79 -3.78 12.30
CA TYR A 5 -32.41 -4.23 12.14
C TYR A 5 -32.20 -5.70 12.56
N GLN A 6 -33.11 -6.28 13.36
CA GLN A 6 -32.96 -7.64 13.89
C GLN A 6 -33.10 -8.72 12.81
N GLU A 7 -34.02 -8.51 11.86
CA GLU A 7 -34.27 -9.41 10.73
C GLU A 7 -33.14 -9.36 9.69
N ARG A 8 -32.47 -8.21 9.57
CA ARG A 8 -31.40 -8.00 8.58
C ARG A 8 -30.06 -8.61 8.98
N ILE A 9 -29.91 -9.00 10.25
CA ILE A 9 -28.69 -9.61 10.77
C ILE A 9 -28.91 -11.11 10.87
N GLU A 10 -28.31 -11.86 9.96
CA GLU A 10 -28.42 -13.32 9.91
C GLU A 10 -27.67 -13.99 11.07
N ALA A 11 -26.58 -13.36 11.53
CA ALA A 11 -25.74 -13.90 12.59
C ALA A 11 -26.48 -14.00 13.93
N THR A 12 -26.24 -15.08 14.66
CA THR A 12 -26.83 -15.33 15.98
C THR A 12 -26.11 -14.54 17.07
N VAL A 13 -26.80 -14.19 18.15
CA VAL A 13 -26.24 -13.46 19.30
C VAL A 13 -25.04 -14.20 19.91
N THR A 14 -25.10 -15.53 19.98
CA THR A 14 -24.02 -16.40 20.49
C THR A 14 -22.78 -16.34 19.60
N GLU A 15 -22.96 -16.42 18.28
CA GLU A 15 -21.87 -16.32 17.30
C GLU A 15 -21.17 -14.97 17.38
N LEU A 16 -21.94 -13.88 17.44
CA LEU A 16 -21.40 -12.53 17.59
C LEU A 16 -20.58 -12.38 18.87
N LYS A 17 -21.02 -12.98 19.98
CA LYS A 17 -20.29 -12.96 21.27
C LYS A 17 -18.94 -13.69 21.17
N ILE A 18 -18.91 -14.86 20.51
CA ILE A 18 -17.67 -15.61 20.26
C ILE A 18 -16.72 -14.80 19.39
N ILE A 19 -17.24 -14.17 18.32
CA ILE A 19 -16.43 -13.35 17.42
C ILE A 19 -15.83 -12.15 18.18
N ILE A 20 -16.62 -11.43 18.99
CA ILE A 20 -16.16 -10.30 19.81
C ILE A 20 -14.97 -10.69 20.69
N GLN A 21 -15.00 -11.88 21.30
CA GLN A 21 -13.91 -12.38 22.15
C GLN A 21 -12.64 -12.73 21.36
N ARG A 22 -12.79 -13.22 20.13
CA ARG A 22 -11.66 -13.58 19.25
C ARG A 22 -11.00 -12.38 18.58
N GLN A 23 -11.70 -11.26 18.45
CA GLN A 23 -11.17 -10.08 17.76
C GLN A 23 -10.06 -9.39 18.57
N ARG A 24 -8.91 -9.22 17.92
CA ARG A 24 -7.74 -8.51 18.49
C ARG A 24 -7.79 -7.00 18.24
N THR A 25 -8.42 -6.56 17.14
CA THR A 25 -8.48 -5.15 16.78
C THR A 25 -9.71 -4.47 17.40
N ILE A 26 -9.50 -3.31 18.02
CA ILE A 26 -10.56 -2.53 18.68
C ILE A 26 -11.67 -2.18 17.69
N THR A 27 -11.31 -1.76 16.48
CA THR A 27 -12.25 -1.37 15.42
C THR A 27 -13.13 -2.54 14.98
N ASN A 28 -12.57 -3.73 14.78
CA ASN A 28 -13.38 -4.90 14.43
C ASN A 28 -14.24 -5.35 15.61
N ARG A 29 -13.73 -5.27 16.85
CA ARG A 29 -14.52 -5.54 18.04
C ARG A 29 -15.75 -4.62 18.14
N GLN A 30 -15.58 -3.31 17.92
CA GLN A 30 -16.67 -2.34 17.90
C GLN A 30 -17.69 -2.61 16.79
N LYS A 31 -17.23 -2.98 15.59
CA LYS A 31 -18.12 -3.38 14.48
C LYS A 31 -19.03 -4.55 14.86
N VAL A 32 -18.47 -5.61 15.46
CA VAL A 32 -19.25 -6.78 15.88
C VAL A 32 -20.12 -6.47 17.09
N GLN A 33 -19.66 -5.63 18.02
CA GLN A 33 -20.49 -5.13 19.12
C GLN A 33 -21.70 -4.34 18.63
N ALA A 34 -21.55 -3.53 17.57
CA ALA A 34 -22.68 -2.81 16.97
C ALA A 34 -23.75 -3.77 16.44
N LEU A 35 -23.33 -4.84 15.74
CA LEU A 35 -24.25 -5.89 15.29
C LEU A 35 -24.92 -6.61 16.47
N TYR A 36 -24.13 -6.94 17.50
CA TYR A 36 -24.64 -7.60 18.70
C TYR A 36 -25.75 -6.78 19.36
N LEU A 37 -25.53 -5.48 19.60
CA LEU A 37 -26.50 -4.59 20.25
C LEU A 37 -27.81 -4.46 19.46
N LEU A 38 -27.72 -4.46 18.12
CA LEU A 38 -28.89 -4.41 17.25
C LEU A 38 -29.63 -5.76 17.23
N LYS A 39 -28.90 -6.88 17.15
CA LYS A 39 -29.50 -8.23 17.12
C LYS A 39 -30.12 -8.62 18.45
N SER A 40 -29.49 -8.26 19.57
CA SER A 40 -30.01 -8.53 20.92
C SER A 40 -31.20 -7.64 21.29
N GLY A 41 -31.57 -6.66 20.46
CA GLY A 41 -32.61 -5.68 20.75
C GLY A 41 -32.25 -4.73 21.89
N SER A 42 -30.98 -4.76 22.36
CA SER A 42 -30.50 -3.86 23.41
C SER A 42 -30.47 -2.41 22.97
N SER A 43 -30.43 -2.16 21.66
CA SER A 43 -30.60 -0.83 21.06
C SER A 43 -31.52 -0.91 19.85
N GLN A 44 -32.49 0.01 19.78
CA GLN A 44 -33.49 0.03 18.69
C GLN A 44 -33.10 0.97 17.54
N SER A 45 -32.12 1.85 17.78
CA SER A 45 -31.67 2.87 16.81
C SER A 45 -30.16 2.82 16.59
N ILE A 46 -29.74 3.21 15.38
CA ILE A 46 -28.33 3.43 15.04
C ILE A 46 -27.72 4.51 15.95
N THR A 47 -28.48 5.55 16.30
CA THR A 47 -27.99 6.65 17.17
C THR A 47 -27.63 6.15 18.56
N GLU A 48 -28.48 5.30 19.14
CA GLU A 48 -28.26 4.72 20.46
C GLU A 48 -27.03 3.79 20.49
N VAL A 49 -26.85 2.98 19.44
CA VAL A 49 -25.64 2.15 19.28
C VAL A 49 -24.40 3.02 19.18
N ALA A 50 -24.48 4.12 18.43
CA ALA A 50 -23.39 5.05 18.21
C ALA A 50 -22.96 5.72 19.53
N GLU A 51 -23.93 6.18 20.33
CA GLU A 51 -23.71 6.76 21.66
C GLU A 51 -23.05 5.76 22.61
N ARG A 52 -23.56 4.52 22.68
CA ARG A 52 -22.99 3.46 23.56
C ARG A 52 -21.57 3.07 23.18
N LEU A 53 -21.24 3.09 21.88
CA LEU A 53 -19.91 2.74 21.38
C LEU A 53 -18.95 3.93 21.29
N GLY A 54 -19.42 5.15 21.54
CA GLY A 54 -18.62 6.38 21.42
C GLY A 54 -18.19 6.68 19.98
N VAL A 55 -19.01 6.32 18.99
CA VAL A 55 -18.73 6.55 17.56
C VAL A 55 -19.83 7.39 16.92
N HIS A 56 -19.56 7.96 15.75
CA HIS A 56 -20.57 8.72 15.02
C HIS A 56 -21.62 7.81 14.34
N ARG A 57 -22.89 8.23 14.29
CA ARG A 57 -23.99 7.45 13.69
C ARG A 57 -23.73 6.98 12.26
N ILE A 58 -23.05 7.81 11.46
CA ILE A 58 -22.71 7.49 10.05
C ILE A 58 -21.69 6.33 9.98
N THR A 59 -20.82 6.19 10.97
CA THR A 59 -19.86 5.09 11.04
C THR A 59 -20.59 3.76 11.25
N VAL A 60 -21.55 3.72 12.17
CA VAL A 60 -22.40 2.54 12.40
C VAL A 60 -23.22 2.22 11.14
N GLN A 61 -23.79 3.23 10.48
CA GLN A 61 -24.51 3.04 9.22
C GLN A 61 -23.61 2.47 8.11
N ARG A 62 -22.35 2.92 8.00
CA ARG A 62 -21.38 2.36 7.06
C ARG A 62 -21.06 0.91 7.37
N TRP A 63 -20.89 0.55 8.65
CA TRP A 63 -20.67 -0.84 9.06
C TRP A 63 -21.85 -1.73 8.70
N LEU A 64 -23.09 -1.27 8.93
CA LEU A 64 -24.29 -2.02 8.55
C LEU A 64 -24.40 -2.21 7.03
N LYS A 65 -24.07 -1.18 6.24
CA LYS A 65 -24.04 -1.29 4.78
C LYS A 65 -22.96 -2.28 4.30
N GLN A 66 -21.80 -2.29 4.95
CA GLN A 66 -20.72 -3.22 4.63
C GLN A 66 -21.13 -4.66 4.97
N TYR A 67 -21.79 -4.85 6.11
CA TYR A 67 -22.36 -6.14 6.51
C TYR A 67 -23.46 -6.61 5.55
N SER A 68 -24.37 -5.73 5.12
CA SER A 68 -25.43 -6.14 4.17
C SER A 68 -24.89 -6.55 2.80
N ASN A 69 -23.70 -6.05 2.42
CA ASN A 69 -23.12 -6.33 1.11
C ASN A 69 -22.32 -7.64 1.06
N GLY A 70 -21.80 -8.12 2.20
CA GLY A 70 -20.89 -9.27 2.21
C GLY A 70 -20.77 -9.96 3.56
N GLY A 71 -21.74 -9.79 4.45
CA GLY A 71 -21.82 -10.41 5.76
C GLY A 71 -20.67 -10.09 6.70
N LEU A 72 -20.35 -11.04 7.58
CA LEU A 72 -19.27 -10.92 8.56
C LEU A 72 -17.88 -10.84 7.92
N SER A 73 -17.66 -11.54 6.81
CA SER A 73 -16.36 -11.59 6.15
C SER A 73 -15.97 -10.21 5.61
N GLU A 74 -16.89 -9.53 4.91
CA GLU A 74 -16.62 -8.19 4.39
C GLU A 74 -16.53 -7.16 5.52
N LEU A 75 -17.34 -7.26 6.58
CA LEU A 75 -17.28 -6.34 7.73
C LEU A 75 -15.92 -6.37 8.44
N LEU A 76 -15.37 -7.58 8.63
CA LEU A 76 -14.12 -7.82 9.35
C LEU A 76 -12.87 -7.65 8.47
N LYS A 77 -13.03 -7.55 7.15
CA LYS A 77 -11.96 -7.36 6.20
C LYS A 77 -11.16 -6.09 6.52
N LEU A 78 -9.86 -6.28 6.75
CA LEU A 78 -8.91 -5.18 6.86
C LEU A 78 -8.63 -4.66 5.45
N ARG A 79 -9.16 -3.48 5.14
CA ARG A 79 -8.79 -2.76 3.93
C ARG A 79 -7.49 -2.02 4.17
N HIS A 80 -6.44 -2.45 3.49
CA HIS A 80 -5.24 -1.64 3.36
C HIS A 80 -5.51 -0.56 2.32
N SER A 81 -5.25 0.70 2.65
CA SER A 81 -5.25 1.76 1.65
C SER A 81 -4.16 1.45 0.65
N THR A 82 -4.52 1.23 -0.61
CA THR A 82 -3.57 0.92 -1.69
C THR A 82 -2.73 2.12 -2.11
N GLY A 83 -2.91 3.28 -1.45
CA GLY A 83 -2.14 4.50 -1.70
C GLY A 83 -2.24 4.97 -3.15
N ARG A 84 -1.40 5.95 -3.52
CA ARG A 84 -1.23 6.35 -4.92
C ARG A 84 -0.46 5.25 -5.66
N PRO A 85 -0.89 4.82 -6.86
CA PRO A 85 -0.12 3.87 -7.65
C PRO A 85 1.30 4.40 -7.90
N ARG A 86 2.27 3.48 -7.94
CA ARG A 86 3.68 3.85 -8.14
C ARG A 86 3.86 4.40 -9.56
N VAL A 87 4.63 5.48 -9.68
CA VAL A 87 4.97 6.11 -10.96
C VAL A 87 5.86 5.19 -11.82
N ILE A 88 6.70 4.38 -11.17
CA ILE A 88 7.55 3.39 -11.85
C ILE A 88 6.94 2.01 -11.59
N PRO A 89 6.49 1.29 -12.63
CA PRO A 89 6.00 -0.08 -12.52
C PRO A 89 7.04 -1.02 -11.92
N GLN A 90 6.57 -2.09 -11.29
CA GLN A 90 7.46 -3.07 -10.66
C GLN A 90 8.34 -3.82 -11.68
N GLU A 91 7.82 -4.02 -12.90
CA GLU A 91 8.55 -4.64 -14.02
C GLU A 91 9.79 -3.82 -14.41
N VAL A 92 9.63 -2.50 -14.52
CA VAL A 92 10.75 -1.58 -14.80
C VAL A 92 11.80 -1.64 -13.69
N ILE A 93 11.36 -1.70 -12.42
CA ILE A 93 12.28 -1.80 -11.28
C ILE A 93 13.07 -3.13 -11.34
N ALA A 94 12.41 -4.23 -11.69
CA ALA A 94 13.05 -5.53 -11.83
C ALA A 94 14.09 -5.53 -12.97
N GLY A 95 13.74 -5.02 -14.15
CA GLY A 95 14.68 -4.91 -15.27
C GLY A 95 15.87 -3.98 -15.00
N LEU A 96 15.64 -2.89 -14.27
CA LEU A 96 16.73 -2.03 -13.80
C LEU A 96 17.64 -2.75 -12.79
N SER A 97 17.07 -3.59 -11.92
CA SER A 97 17.86 -4.32 -10.91
C SER A 97 18.77 -5.37 -11.55
N THR A 98 18.30 -6.07 -12.57
CA THR A 98 19.11 -7.05 -13.31
C THR A 98 20.21 -6.34 -14.09
N LYS A 99 19.87 -5.27 -14.83
CA LYS A 99 20.84 -4.51 -15.62
C LYS A 99 21.93 -3.82 -14.78
N ILE A 100 21.59 -3.37 -13.57
CA ILE A 100 22.57 -2.76 -12.66
C ILE A 100 23.44 -3.83 -11.97
N GLY A 101 22.92 -5.05 -11.81
CA GLY A 101 23.67 -6.18 -11.25
C GLY A 101 24.62 -6.87 -12.25
N GLU A 102 24.47 -6.63 -13.55
CA GLU A 102 25.40 -7.11 -14.58
C GLU A 102 26.78 -6.42 -14.42
N GLU A 103 27.87 -7.20 -14.43
CA GLU A 103 29.25 -6.75 -14.14
C GLU A 103 29.75 -5.64 -15.08
N THR A 104 29.16 -5.54 -16.27
CA THR A 104 29.34 -4.47 -17.25
C THR A 104 28.15 -3.53 -17.17
N CYS A 105 28.11 -2.69 -16.14
CA CYS A 105 27.10 -1.65 -16.04
C CYS A 105 27.35 -0.61 -17.15
N GLU A 106 26.67 -0.74 -18.29
CA GLU A 106 26.85 0.12 -19.48
C GLU A 106 26.36 1.56 -19.26
N PHE A 107 25.60 1.80 -18.18
CA PHE A 107 25.06 3.10 -17.85
C PHE A 107 26.13 4.04 -17.28
N LYS A 108 26.52 5.03 -18.06
CA LYS A 108 27.44 6.11 -17.68
C LYS A 108 26.72 7.23 -16.96
N SER A 109 25.40 7.37 -17.13
CA SER A 109 24.61 8.42 -16.49
C SER A 109 23.16 8.01 -16.21
N TYR A 110 22.56 8.62 -15.19
CA TYR A 110 21.14 8.50 -14.90
C TYR A 110 20.24 8.91 -16.09
N LYS A 111 20.72 9.79 -16.99
CA LYS A 111 19.99 10.17 -18.22
C LYS A 111 19.88 9.02 -19.22
N GLU A 112 20.91 8.21 -19.35
CA GLU A 112 20.90 7.02 -20.23
C GLU A 112 19.91 5.98 -19.69
N ILE A 113 19.81 5.86 -18.37
CA ILE A 113 18.83 4.98 -17.73
C ILE A 113 17.39 5.45 -17.98
N VAL A 114 17.14 6.77 -17.96
CA VAL A 114 15.81 7.31 -18.34
C VAL A 114 15.48 6.94 -19.78
N SER A 115 16.44 7.13 -20.70
CA SER A 115 16.25 6.83 -22.13
C SER A 115 16.01 5.33 -22.35
N TRP A 116 16.78 4.47 -21.69
CA TRP A 116 16.61 3.02 -21.75
C TRP A 116 15.25 2.56 -21.23
N VAL A 117 14.75 3.16 -20.13
CA VAL A 117 13.41 2.85 -19.61
C VAL A 117 12.32 3.29 -20.58
N GLU A 118 12.47 4.45 -21.22
CA GLU A 118 11.53 4.94 -22.23
C GLU A 118 11.53 4.04 -23.47
N GLU A 119 12.68 3.56 -23.91
CA GLU A 119 12.81 2.69 -25.09
C GLU A 119 12.29 1.26 -24.84
N ASN A 120 12.63 0.64 -23.70
CA ASN A 120 12.32 -0.77 -23.45
C ASN A 120 10.92 -0.98 -22.87
N TYR A 121 10.43 -0.04 -22.06
CA TYR A 121 9.17 -0.19 -21.35
C TYR A 121 8.09 0.82 -21.80
N GLN A 122 8.42 1.77 -22.68
CA GLN A 122 7.51 2.83 -23.14
C GLN A 122 6.88 3.64 -21.99
N VAL A 123 7.58 3.72 -20.85
CA VAL A 123 7.13 4.47 -19.68
C VAL A 123 7.95 5.76 -19.57
N SER A 124 7.31 6.90 -19.78
CA SER A 124 7.97 8.20 -19.53
C SER A 124 8.03 8.48 -18.03
N VAL A 125 9.25 8.45 -17.48
CA VAL A 125 9.53 8.68 -16.07
C VAL A 125 10.35 9.95 -15.91
N LYS A 126 9.89 10.86 -15.04
CA LYS A 126 10.68 12.05 -14.70
C LYS A 126 12.05 11.65 -14.11
N TYR A 127 13.11 12.30 -14.59
CA TYR A 127 14.49 12.11 -14.10
C TYR A 127 14.58 12.07 -12.56
N GLN A 128 13.94 13.03 -11.87
CA GLN A 128 13.98 13.08 -10.40
C GLN A 128 13.36 11.84 -9.73
N THR A 129 12.30 11.28 -10.30
CA THR A 129 11.64 10.07 -9.79
C THR A 129 12.55 8.86 -9.95
N LEU A 130 13.18 8.74 -11.12
CA LEU A 130 14.10 7.66 -11.44
C LEU A 130 15.39 7.74 -10.59
N HIS A 131 15.98 8.94 -10.47
CA HIS A 131 17.12 9.17 -9.58
C HIS A 131 16.80 8.80 -8.13
N LYS A 132 15.64 9.22 -7.60
CA LYS A 132 15.23 8.86 -6.24
C LYS A 132 15.06 7.34 -6.07
N GLN A 133 14.49 6.67 -7.06
CA GLN A 133 14.31 5.22 -7.05
C GLN A 133 15.67 4.49 -7.03
N LEU A 134 16.61 4.89 -7.89
CA LEU A 134 17.91 4.24 -8.00
C LEU A 134 18.83 4.55 -6.83
N HIS A 135 18.97 5.82 -6.48
CA HIS A 135 19.93 6.28 -5.47
C HIS A 135 19.48 5.91 -4.04
N TYR A 136 18.21 6.17 -3.69
CA TYR A 136 17.76 5.96 -2.30
C TYR A 136 17.20 4.56 -2.06
N ARG A 137 16.48 3.96 -3.02
CA ARG A 137 15.81 2.67 -2.79
C ARG A 137 16.63 1.48 -3.23
N MET A 138 17.22 1.55 -4.43
CA MET A 138 18.04 0.46 -4.96
C MET A 138 19.50 0.57 -4.53
N LYS A 139 19.91 1.72 -3.97
CA LYS A 139 21.30 2.03 -3.57
C LYS A 139 22.30 1.65 -4.67
N ALA A 140 21.88 1.81 -5.92
CA ALA A 140 22.68 1.43 -7.08
C ALA A 140 23.94 2.31 -7.12
N LYS A 141 25.11 1.68 -6.98
CA LYS A 141 26.39 2.34 -7.19
C LYS A 141 26.70 2.27 -8.69
N LEU A 142 26.37 3.31 -9.43
CA LEU A 142 26.85 3.43 -10.79
C LEU A 142 28.38 3.54 -10.74
N LYS A 143 29.09 2.66 -11.45
CA LYS A 143 30.55 2.71 -11.59
C LYS A 143 30.92 3.81 -12.59
N VAL A 144 30.51 5.05 -12.29
CA VAL A 144 30.86 6.23 -13.09
C VAL A 144 32.23 6.70 -12.63
N PRO A 145 33.17 7.00 -13.54
CA PRO A 145 34.40 7.69 -13.15
C PRO A 145 34.02 8.97 -12.42
N LYS A 146 34.57 9.14 -11.21
CA LYS A 146 34.40 10.35 -10.42
C LYS A 146 34.93 11.51 -11.28
N CYS A 147 34.13 12.55 -11.50
CA CYS A 147 34.63 13.78 -12.14
C CYS A 147 35.78 14.32 -11.28
N LEU A 148 37.02 14.10 -11.74
CA LEU A 148 38.19 14.77 -11.20
C LEU A 148 38.24 16.15 -11.87
N SER A 149 38.43 17.21 -11.07
CA SER A 149 38.61 18.58 -11.58
C SER A 149 39.71 18.62 -12.65
N ASN A 150 39.53 19.42 -13.70
CA ASN A 150 40.26 19.52 -14.98
C ASN A 150 41.80 19.73 -14.91
N LYS A 151 42.52 18.98 -14.08
CA LYS A 151 43.97 18.88 -14.07
C LYS A 151 44.35 17.47 -13.62
N LYS A 152 44.49 16.55 -14.57
CA LYS A 152 45.50 15.47 -14.54
C LYS A 152 45.54 14.66 -15.84
N ASP A 153 46.76 14.21 -16.15
CA ASP A 153 47.27 13.71 -17.41
C ASP A 153 46.61 12.45 -17.98
N GLU A 154 46.51 12.42 -19.31
CA GLU A 154 45.90 11.37 -20.15
C GLU A 154 46.54 9.97 -20.00
N LEU A 155 47.71 9.86 -19.36
CA LEU A 155 48.46 8.61 -19.23
C LEU A 155 47.92 7.68 -18.11
N ALA A 156 47.28 8.23 -17.07
CA ALA A 156 46.76 7.42 -15.95
C ALA A 156 45.40 6.76 -16.26
N GLU A 157 44.64 7.26 -17.25
CA GLU A 157 43.34 6.69 -17.62
C GLU A 157 43.45 5.36 -18.38
N ARG A 158 44.61 5.09 -19.02
CA ARG A 158 44.81 3.86 -19.80
C ARG A 158 45.20 2.65 -18.94
N GLU A 159 45.85 2.85 -17.79
CA GLU A 159 46.21 1.74 -16.89
C GLU A 159 45.02 1.27 -16.05
N PHE A 160 44.14 2.16 -15.62
CA PHE A 160 42.98 1.78 -14.79
C PHE A 160 41.88 1.00 -15.54
N LYS A 161 41.94 0.92 -16.86
CA LYS A 161 40.98 0.17 -17.70
C LYS A 161 41.41 -1.27 -18.03
N LYS A 162 42.63 -1.68 -17.62
CA LYS A 162 43.19 -2.99 -17.98
C LYS A 162 43.09 -4.08 -16.90
N ASP A 163 42.66 -3.74 -15.69
CA ASP A 163 42.43 -4.69 -14.58
C ASP A 163 40.94 -4.78 -14.18
#